data_AF-A0A377XVA6-F1
#
_entry.id   AF-A0A377XVA6-F1
#
_cell.length_a   1.000
_cell.length_b   1.000
_cell.length_c   1.000
_cell.angle_alpha   90.00
_cell.angle_beta   90.00
_cell.angle_gamma   90.00
#
_symmetry.space_group_name_H-M   'P 1'
#
loop_
_entity.id
_entity.type
_entity.pdbx_description
1 polymer ?
#
loop_
_entity_poly.entity_id
_entity_poly.type
_entity_poly.pdbx_seq_one_letter_code
_entity_poly.pdbx_strand_id
1 'polypeptide(L)'
;MIVAGSATPVTKKQLQYLIANDARVCHIPVDAELLVDRKNAAEIEVNRVVQHARQCVPAQHNALFVFESALTGRLLNLQEEEQRFGLPHGEAAQNINHGLGSIVREVLNCASGEIKGLYMTGGDTMVNVLKELGATGIEMIDYVIPQTDMVRIIGGDYAGLICVGKGGLTGPEDIISIIVDRIYQEAQQ
;
A
#
# COMPACT_ATOMS: atom_id res chain seq x y z
N MET A 1 -7.32 -1.43 -3.32
CA MET A 1 -6.46 -1.51 -2.11
C MET A 1 -5.66 -0.24 -1.96
N ILE A 2 -5.33 0.14 -0.74
CA ILE A 2 -4.60 1.37 -0.39
C ILE A 2 -3.40 0.95 0.46
N VAL A 3 -2.21 1.37 0.06
CA VAL A 3 -0.94 1.03 0.72
C VAL A 3 -0.17 2.29 1.04
N ALA A 4 0.10 2.50 2.32
CA ALA A 4 0.78 3.68 2.82
C ALA A 4 2.04 3.32 3.61
N GLY A 5 3.19 3.36 2.93
CA GLY A 5 4.51 3.37 3.59
C GLY A 5 5.00 4.77 3.98
N SER A 6 4.38 5.83 3.43
CA SER A 6 4.74 7.22 3.72
C SER A 6 4.29 7.65 5.13
N ALA A 7 5.25 8.09 5.95
CA ALA A 7 5.03 8.59 7.31
C ALA A 7 4.78 10.11 7.41
N THR A 8 4.45 10.77 6.30
CA THR A 8 4.30 12.23 6.29
C THR A 8 3.03 12.70 7.00
N PRO A 9 3.02 13.91 7.59
CA PRO A 9 1.82 14.49 8.19
C PRO A 9 0.65 14.63 7.20
N VAL A 10 0.93 14.88 5.92
CA VAL A 10 -0.09 14.98 4.85
C VAL A 10 -0.75 13.62 4.62
N THR A 11 0.04 12.56 4.44
CA THR A 11 -0.48 11.20 4.27
C THR A 11 -1.30 10.76 5.48
N LYS A 12 -0.83 11.09 6.68
CA LYS A 12 -1.54 10.81 7.94
C LYS A 12 -2.93 11.46 7.97
N LYS A 13 -3.04 12.75 7.67
CA LYS A 13 -4.32 13.46 7.63
C LYS A 13 -5.27 12.86 6.58
N GLN A 14 -4.76 12.55 5.39
CA GLN A 14 -5.55 11.99 4.30
C GLN A 14 -6.11 10.59 4.65
N LEU A 15 -5.30 9.72 5.26
CA LEU A 15 -5.77 8.41 5.72
C LEU A 15 -6.77 8.53 6.87
N GLN A 16 -6.53 9.43 7.84
CA GLN A 16 -7.48 9.68 8.92
C GLN A 16 -8.82 10.18 8.40
N TYR A 17 -8.80 11.09 7.41
CA TYR A 17 -10.00 11.57 6.75
C TYR A 17 -10.75 10.42 6.08
N LEU A 18 -10.07 9.57 5.30
CA LEU A 18 -10.71 8.41 4.67
C LEU A 18 -11.33 7.46 5.71
N ILE A 19 -10.56 7.06 6.73
CA ILE A 19 -11.01 6.12 7.78
C ILE A 19 -12.23 6.68 8.52
N ALA A 20 -12.27 7.99 8.78
CA ALA A 20 -13.38 8.63 9.49
C ALA A 20 -14.65 8.80 8.64
N ASN A 21 -14.53 8.86 7.31
CA ASN A 21 -15.63 9.25 6.42
C ASN A 21 -16.11 8.14 5.47
N ASP A 22 -15.41 7.00 5.37
CA ASP A 22 -15.80 5.91 4.48
C ASP A 22 -15.97 4.58 5.24
N ALA A 23 -17.23 4.15 5.39
CA ALA A 23 -17.60 2.94 6.12
C ALA A 23 -17.14 1.63 5.43
N ARG A 24 -16.67 1.69 4.17
CA ARG A 24 -16.14 0.54 3.44
C ARG A 24 -14.69 0.21 3.83
N VAL A 25 -14.06 1.05 4.64
CA VAL A 25 -12.65 0.90 5.00
C VAL A 25 -12.47 -0.29 5.94
N CYS A 26 -11.77 -1.32 5.47
CA CYS A 26 -11.14 -2.34 6.32
C CYS A 26 -9.69 -1.89 6.56
N HIS A 27 -9.48 -1.15 7.65
CA HIS A 27 -8.17 -0.64 8.05
C HIS A 27 -7.41 -1.71 8.82
N ILE A 28 -6.26 -2.12 8.30
CA ILE A 28 -5.40 -3.16 8.85
C ILE A 28 -4.01 -2.56 9.07
N PRO A 29 -3.70 -2.11 10.29
CA PRO A 29 -2.36 -1.64 10.65
C PRO A 29 -1.31 -2.72 10.38
N VAL A 30 -0.15 -2.30 9.90
CA VAL A 30 1.02 -3.16 9.63
C VAL A 30 2.12 -2.79 10.61
N ASP A 31 2.63 -3.77 11.34
CA ASP A 31 3.72 -3.58 12.30
C ASP A 31 5.06 -3.47 11.55
N ALA A 32 5.51 -2.23 11.40
CA ALA A 32 6.79 -1.93 10.74
C ALA A 32 7.98 -2.59 11.45
N GLU A 33 7.95 -2.76 12.77
CA GLU A 33 9.08 -3.30 13.54
C GLU A 33 9.29 -4.77 13.20
N LEU A 34 8.19 -5.53 13.09
CA LEU A 34 8.22 -6.92 12.64
C LEU A 34 8.68 -7.02 11.18
N LEU A 35 8.31 -6.08 10.32
CA LEU A 35 8.77 -6.07 8.93
C LEU A 35 10.26 -5.74 8.77
N VAL A 36 10.85 -4.93 9.67
CA VAL A 36 12.29 -4.64 9.65
C VAL A 36 13.10 -5.92 9.87
N ASP A 37 12.67 -6.80 10.79
CA ASP A 37 13.29 -8.11 11.03
C ASP A 37 12.85 -9.16 9.99
N ARG A 38 13.34 -8.96 8.76
CA ARG A 38 13.01 -9.77 7.59
C ARG A 38 13.26 -11.27 7.77
N LYS A 39 14.24 -11.66 8.58
CA LYS A 39 14.66 -13.06 8.73
C LYS A 39 13.83 -13.84 9.73
N ASN A 40 13.28 -13.17 10.75
CA ASN A 40 12.66 -13.87 11.88
C ASN A 40 11.18 -13.52 12.07
N ALA A 41 10.77 -12.27 11.82
CA ALA A 41 9.45 -11.78 12.23
C ALA A 41 8.57 -11.32 11.06
N ALA A 42 9.15 -10.91 9.93
CA ALA A 42 8.38 -10.33 8.83
C ALA A 42 7.29 -11.28 8.28
N GLU A 43 7.58 -12.57 8.15
CA GLU A 43 6.61 -13.56 7.68
C GLU A 43 5.40 -13.70 8.64
N ILE A 44 5.62 -13.56 9.95
CA ILE A 44 4.55 -13.59 10.95
C ILE A 44 3.59 -12.44 10.70
N GLU A 45 4.13 -11.24 10.49
CA GLU A 45 3.33 -10.04 10.27
C GLU A 45 2.62 -10.06 8.92
N VAL A 46 3.30 -10.45 7.85
CA VAL A 46 2.70 -10.64 6.52
C VAL A 46 1.52 -11.60 6.62
N ASN A 47 1.72 -12.77 7.26
CA ASN A 47 0.65 -13.76 7.44
C ASN A 47 -0.51 -13.20 8.28
N ARG A 48 -0.23 -12.49 9.37
CA ARG A 48 -1.29 -11.89 10.20
C ARG A 48 -2.16 -10.92 9.40
N VAL A 49 -1.53 -10.01 8.65
CA VAL A 49 -2.23 -9.01 7.83
C VAL A 49 -3.03 -9.68 6.71
N VAL A 50 -2.44 -10.64 6.00
CA VAL A 50 -3.10 -11.39 4.93
C VAL A 50 -4.30 -12.18 5.46
N GLN A 51 -4.18 -12.85 6.60
CA GLN A 51 -5.30 -13.58 7.21
C GLN A 51 -6.44 -12.64 7.62
N HIS A 52 -6.13 -11.47 8.17
CA HIS A 52 -7.14 -10.46 8.50
C HIS A 52 -7.84 -9.94 7.23
N ALA A 53 -7.07 -9.63 6.18
CA ALA A 53 -7.61 -9.20 4.90
C ALA A 53 -8.55 -10.28 4.30
N ARG A 54 -8.14 -11.55 4.32
CA ARG A 54 -8.97 -12.68 3.86
C ARG A 54 -10.30 -12.81 4.60
N GLN A 55 -10.35 -12.46 5.89
CA GLN A 55 -11.60 -12.47 6.67
C GLN A 55 -12.51 -11.30 6.30
N CYS A 56 -11.94 -10.16 5.87
CA CYS A 56 -12.69 -8.98 5.40
C CYS A 56 -13.27 -9.17 3.97
N VAL A 57 -12.58 -9.89 3.07
CA VAL A 57 -12.98 -10.03 1.64
C VAL A 57 -14.43 -10.51 1.46
N PRO A 58 -14.90 -11.62 2.07
CA PRO A 58 -16.25 -12.13 1.85
C PRO A 58 -17.35 -11.26 2.48
N ALA A 59 -16.99 -10.43 3.47
CA ALA A 59 -17.95 -9.74 4.32
C ALA A 59 -18.41 -8.39 3.75
N GLN A 60 -17.69 -7.81 2.79
CA GLN A 60 -17.93 -6.44 2.31
C GLN A 60 -17.71 -6.31 0.80
N HIS A 61 -18.81 -6.20 0.05
CA HIS A 61 -18.75 -5.79 -1.35
C HIS A 61 -18.17 -4.36 -1.44
N ASN A 62 -17.17 -4.15 -2.29
CA ASN A 62 -16.45 -2.88 -2.48
C ASN A 62 -15.61 -2.40 -1.27
N ALA A 63 -15.09 -3.33 -0.45
CA ALA A 63 -14.20 -3.00 0.66
C ALA A 63 -12.95 -2.22 0.21
N LEU A 64 -12.54 -1.24 1.03
CA LEU A 64 -11.29 -0.51 0.89
C LEU A 64 -10.28 -1.03 1.91
N PHE A 65 -9.43 -1.97 1.48
CA PHE A 65 -8.30 -2.42 2.29
C PHE A 65 -7.26 -1.31 2.42
N VAL A 66 -6.98 -0.89 3.65
CA VAL A 66 -5.95 0.10 3.97
C VAL A 66 -4.85 -0.59 4.78
N PHE A 67 -3.68 -0.74 4.16
CA PHE A 67 -2.46 -1.22 4.79
C PHE A 67 -1.53 -0.03 5.03
N GLU A 68 -1.15 0.19 6.28
CA GLU A 68 -0.29 1.32 6.66
C GLU A 68 0.70 0.92 7.74
N SER A 69 1.90 1.47 7.68
CA SER A 69 2.99 1.17 8.62
C SER A 69 3.40 2.34 9.52
N ALA A 70 2.67 3.46 9.49
CA ALA A 70 3.14 4.74 10.05
C ALA A 70 2.03 5.66 10.61
N LEU A 71 0.76 5.24 10.58
CA LEU A 71 -0.38 6.00 11.07
C LEU A 71 -0.78 5.58 12.50
N THR A 72 -1.05 4.30 12.73
CA THR A 72 -1.55 3.81 14.04
C THR A 72 -0.54 3.03 14.87
N GLY A 73 0.56 2.59 14.25
CA GLY A 73 1.68 1.95 14.93
C GLY A 73 2.68 2.95 15.53
N ARG A 74 3.74 2.41 16.16
CA ARG A 74 4.89 3.18 16.61
C ARG A 74 5.59 3.79 15.38
N LEU A 75 5.79 5.11 15.38
CA LEU A 75 6.66 5.75 14.40
C LEU A 75 8.10 5.31 14.70
N LEU A 76 8.66 4.49 13.82
CA LEU A 76 10.02 3.99 14.00
C LEU A 76 11.05 5.06 13.64
N ASN A 77 12.10 5.14 14.45
CA ASN A 77 13.34 5.76 14.01
C ASN A 77 14.13 4.71 13.22
N LEU A 78 14.09 4.80 11.88
CA LEU A 78 14.71 3.81 11.01
C LEU A 78 16.21 3.65 11.27
N GLN A 79 16.91 4.73 11.66
CA GLN A 79 18.34 4.67 11.96
C GLN A 79 18.61 3.86 13.25
N GLU A 80 17.76 3.98 14.26
CA GLU A 80 17.87 3.19 15.50
C GLU A 80 17.57 1.72 15.24
N GLU A 81 16.55 1.42 14.44
CA GLU A 81 16.22 0.04 14.07
C GLU A 81 17.33 -0.59 13.20
N GLU A 82 17.91 0.17 12.26
CA GLU A 82 19.09 -0.28 11.50
C GLU A 82 20.26 -0.63 12.43
N GLN A 83 20.54 0.18 13.44
CA GLN A 83 21.59 -0.13 14.43
C GLN A 83 21.25 -1.35 15.27
N ARG A 84 20.00 -1.46 15.74
CA ARG A 84 19.52 -2.56 16.57
C ARG A 84 19.59 -3.91 15.85
N PHE A 85 19.24 -3.94 14.57
CA PHE A 85 19.25 -5.15 13.76
C PHE A 85 20.54 -5.36 12.96
N GLY A 86 21.51 -4.44 13.05
CA GLY A 86 22.79 -4.52 12.33
C GLY A 86 22.63 -4.41 10.82
N LEU A 87 21.70 -3.57 10.35
CA LEU A 87 21.35 -3.41 8.95
C LEU A 87 22.12 -2.23 8.30
N PRO A 88 22.40 -2.30 6.99
CA PRO A 88 22.90 -1.15 6.23
C PRO A 88 21.90 0.02 6.21
N HIS A 89 22.40 1.22 5.95
CA HIS A 89 21.55 2.40 5.83
C HIS A 89 20.53 2.27 4.69
N GLY A 90 19.26 2.54 5.00
CA GLY A 90 18.11 2.42 4.09
C GLY A 90 17.47 1.03 4.08
N GLU A 91 18.12 0.00 4.62
CA GLU A 91 17.64 -1.38 4.56
C GLU A 91 16.37 -1.59 5.41
N ALA A 92 16.22 -0.88 6.53
CA ALA A 92 15.00 -0.96 7.32
C ALA A 92 13.77 -0.47 6.53
N ALA A 93 13.89 0.65 5.82
CA ALA A 93 12.84 1.14 4.93
C ALA A 93 12.57 0.16 3.79
N GLN A 94 13.62 -0.43 3.20
CA GLN A 94 13.47 -1.43 2.15
C GLN A 94 12.74 -2.68 2.64
N ASN A 95 13.07 -3.18 3.83
CA ASN A 95 12.42 -4.33 4.45
C ASN A 95 10.92 -4.08 4.70
N ILE A 96 10.57 -2.90 5.22
CA ILE A 96 9.16 -2.49 5.40
C ILE A 96 8.43 -2.49 4.06
N ASN A 97 9.00 -1.85 3.04
CA ASN A 97 8.37 -1.77 1.72
C ASN A 97 8.26 -3.13 1.01
N HIS A 98 9.25 -4.01 1.20
CA HIS A 98 9.19 -5.40 0.73
C HIS A 98 8.07 -6.17 1.44
N GLY A 99 7.94 -6.03 2.76
CA GLY A 99 6.85 -6.63 3.53
C GLY A 99 5.47 -6.15 3.06
N LEU A 100 5.31 -4.84 2.82
CA LEU A 100 4.09 -4.27 2.23
C LEU A 100 3.80 -4.86 0.83
N GLY A 101 4.82 -4.99 -0.02
CA GLY A 101 4.68 -5.64 -1.32
C GLY A 101 4.23 -7.10 -1.23
N SER A 102 4.82 -7.87 -0.30
CA SER A 102 4.42 -9.25 -0.02
C SER A 102 2.96 -9.35 0.44
N ILE A 103 2.52 -8.46 1.33
CA ILE A 103 1.11 -8.38 1.76
C ILE A 103 0.20 -8.13 0.55
N VAL A 104 0.52 -7.13 -0.28
CA VAL A 104 -0.28 -6.78 -1.47
C VAL A 104 -0.41 -7.95 -2.42
N ARG A 105 0.71 -8.62 -2.73
CA ARG A 105 0.75 -9.79 -3.62
C ARG A 105 -0.11 -10.93 -3.09
N GLU A 106 0.06 -11.29 -1.81
CA GLU A 106 -0.70 -12.36 -1.18
C GLU A 106 -2.20 -12.06 -1.12
N VAL A 107 -2.59 -10.81 -0.83
CA VAL A 107 -4.00 -10.41 -0.84
C VAL A 107 -4.59 -10.45 -2.26
N LEU A 108 -3.86 -9.99 -3.27
CA LEU A 108 -4.28 -10.09 -4.68
C LEU A 108 -4.47 -11.54 -5.12
N ASN A 109 -3.59 -12.46 -4.69
CA ASN A 109 -3.73 -13.88 -4.98
C ASN A 109 -5.00 -14.49 -4.39
N CYS A 110 -5.45 -14.00 -3.24
CA CYS A 110 -6.62 -14.53 -2.55
C CYS A 110 -7.94 -13.94 -3.02
N ALA A 111 -7.92 -12.71 -3.51
CA ALA A 111 -9.08 -11.96 -3.98
C ALA A 111 -9.01 -11.69 -5.50
N SER A 112 -8.42 -12.64 -6.25
CA SER A 112 -8.18 -12.49 -7.68
C SER A 112 -9.49 -12.22 -8.43
N GLY A 113 -9.53 -11.12 -9.19
CA GLY A 113 -10.71 -10.65 -9.93
C GLY A 113 -11.64 -9.69 -9.17
N GLU A 114 -11.52 -9.58 -7.84
CA GLU A 114 -12.34 -8.68 -7.03
C GLU A 114 -11.67 -7.31 -6.84
N ILE A 115 -10.34 -7.27 -6.77
CA ILE A 115 -9.59 -6.02 -6.58
C ILE A 115 -9.55 -5.20 -7.87
N LYS A 116 -10.18 -4.02 -7.85
CA LYS A 116 -10.27 -3.11 -9.00
C LYS A 116 -9.00 -2.28 -9.26
N GLY A 117 -8.15 -2.13 -8.26
CA GLY A 117 -6.90 -1.42 -8.42
C GLY A 117 -6.19 -1.13 -7.09
N LEU A 118 -5.05 -0.45 -7.21
CA LEU A 118 -4.11 -0.24 -6.13
C LEU A 118 -3.69 1.23 -6.04
N TYR A 119 -3.91 1.85 -4.89
CA TYR A 119 -3.35 3.16 -4.58
C TYR A 119 -2.15 3.00 -3.64
N MET A 120 -1.03 3.63 -3.98
CA MET A 120 0.22 3.61 -3.21
C MET A 120 0.68 5.05 -2.95
N THR A 121 1.02 5.33 -1.69
CA THR A 121 1.62 6.62 -1.28
C THR A 121 3.03 6.43 -0.76
N GLY A 122 3.96 7.20 -1.33
CA GLY A 122 5.41 7.05 -1.16
C GLY A 122 6.06 6.41 -2.39
N GLY A 123 7.13 7.02 -2.90
CA GLY A 123 7.83 6.54 -4.10
C GLY A 123 8.45 5.16 -3.89
N ASP A 124 9.11 4.94 -2.76
CA ASP A 124 9.69 3.64 -2.43
C ASP A 124 8.61 2.56 -2.26
N THR A 125 7.48 2.89 -1.64
CA THR A 125 6.32 2.00 -1.54
C THR A 125 5.90 1.52 -2.92
N MET A 126 5.69 2.45 -3.86
CA MET A 126 5.24 2.14 -5.22
C MET A 126 6.23 1.24 -5.95
N VAL A 127 7.52 1.58 -5.93
CA VAL A 127 8.57 0.82 -6.63
C VAL A 127 8.66 -0.60 -6.09
N ASN A 128 8.67 -0.78 -4.76
CA ASN A 128 8.81 -2.10 -4.16
C ASN A 128 7.57 -2.96 -4.37
N VAL A 129 6.37 -2.41 -4.19
CA VAL A 129 5.13 -3.15 -4.44
C VAL A 129 5.07 -3.60 -5.90
N LEU A 130 5.34 -2.72 -6.87
CA LEU A 130 5.34 -3.09 -8.29
C LEU A 130 6.36 -4.19 -8.62
N LYS A 131 7.56 -4.14 -8.01
CA LYS A 131 8.56 -5.22 -8.15
C LYS A 131 8.07 -6.55 -7.58
N GLU A 132 7.45 -6.55 -6.40
CA GLU A 132 6.88 -7.75 -5.80
C GLU A 132 5.73 -8.34 -6.64
N LEU A 133 5.00 -7.50 -7.34
CA LEU A 133 3.97 -7.93 -8.31
C LEU A 133 4.55 -8.44 -9.64
N GLY A 134 5.88 -8.46 -9.80
CA GLY A 134 6.54 -8.91 -11.02
C GLY A 134 6.40 -7.94 -12.19
N ALA A 135 6.08 -6.66 -11.92
CA ALA A 135 5.96 -5.65 -12.95
C ALA A 135 7.32 -5.41 -13.62
N THR A 136 7.34 -5.44 -14.95
CA THR A 136 8.51 -5.07 -15.77
C THR A 136 8.51 -3.60 -16.17
N GLY A 137 7.36 -2.94 -16.01
CA GLY A 137 7.16 -1.53 -16.27
C GLY A 137 5.76 -1.07 -15.89
N ILE A 138 5.48 0.19 -16.16
CA ILE A 138 4.17 0.81 -16.00
C ILE A 138 3.85 1.62 -17.24
N GLU A 139 2.60 1.58 -17.67
CA GLU A 139 2.05 2.43 -18.72
C GLU A 139 1.36 3.63 -18.05
N MET A 140 1.74 4.85 -18.39
CA MET A 140 1.03 6.03 -17.91
C MET A 140 -0.31 6.15 -18.63
N ILE A 141 -1.40 6.19 -17.87
CA ILE A 141 -2.77 6.32 -18.40
C ILE A 141 -3.22 7.77 -18.31
N ASP A 142 -3.12 8.36 -17.11
CA ASP A 142 -3.63 9.69 -16.78
C ASP A 142 -3.03 10.17 -15.44
N TYR A 143 -3.53 11.27 -14.89
CA TYR A 143 -3.24 11.73 -13.54
C TYR A 143 -4.52 12.22 -12.85
N VAL A 144 -4.57 12.14 -11.51
CA VAL A 144 -5.71 12.65 -10.72
C VAL A 144 -5.53 14.15 -10.44
N ILE A 145 -4.34 14.50 -9.95
CA ILE A 145 -3.81 15.85 -9.75
C ILE A 145 -2.31 15.81 -10.06
N PRO A 146 -1.60 16.96 -10.20
CA PRO A 146 -0.15 16.94 -10.33
C PRO A 146 0.53 16.10 -9.24
N GLN A 147 1.48 15.25 -9.63
CA GLN A 147 2.20 14.30 -8.75
C GLN A 147 1.30 13.18 -8.15
N THR A 148 0.19 12.85 -8.82
CA THR A 148 -0.70 11.72 -8.52
C THR A 148 -1.01 11.00 -9.83
N ASP A 149 -0.13 10.10 -10.23
CA ASP A 149 -0.14 9.49 -11.56
C ASP A 149 -0.93 8.19 -11.54
N MET A 150 -1.79 8.01 -12.55
CA MET A 150 -2.54 6.80 -12.80
C MET A 150 -1.86 5.99 -13.90
N VAL A 151 -1.61 4.71 -13.59
CA VAL A 151 -0.80 3.84 -14.43
C VAL A 151 -1.39 2.44 -14.52
N ARG A 152 -1.00 1.72 -15.57
CA ARG A 152 -1.29 0.28 -15.75
C ARG A 152 -0.03 -0.53 -15.53
N ILE A 153 -0.11 -1.67 -14.84
CA ILE A 153 1.02 -2.59 -14.72
C ILE A 153 1.33 -3.24 -16.07
N ILE A 154 2.62 -3.29 -16.44
CA ILE A 154 3.14 -4.04 -17.60
C ILE A 154 3.95 -5.25 -17.10
N GLY A 155 3.59 -6.45 -17.56
CA GLY A 155 4.26 -7.71 -17.23
C GLY A 155 3.89 -8.28 -15.84
N GLY A 156 4.32 -9.51 -15.58
CA GLY A 156 3.97 -10.24 -14.35
C GLY A 156 2.53 -10.75 -14.33
N ASP A 157 2.14 -11.35 -13.21
CA ASP A 157 0.82 -11.99 -13.04
C ASP A 157 -0.34 -10.98 -12.93
N TYR A 158 -0.02 -9.69 -12.70
CA TYR A 158 -0.99 -8.61 -12.50
C TYR A 158 -0.93 -7.55 -13.62
N ALA A 159 -0.40 -7.93 -14.79
CA ALA A 159 -0.45 -7.08 -15.99
C ALA A 159 -1.89 -6.59 -16.25
N GLY A 160 -2.03 -5.30 -16.54
CA GLY A 160 -3.34 -4.68 -16.77
C GLY A 160 -3.98 -4.04 -15.53
N LEU A 161 -3.50 -4.34 -14.31
CA LEU A 161 -4.05 -3.78 -13.07
C LEU A 161 -3.84 -2.26 -13.00
N ILE A 162 -4.89 -1.52 -12.65
CA ILE A 162 -4.85 -0.07 -12.46
C ILE A 162 -4.17 0.25 -11.12
N CYS A 163 -3.16 1.11 -11.20
CA CYS A 163 -2.43 1.62 -10.05
C CYS A 163 -2.45 3.15 -10.02
N VAL A 164 -2.44 3.73 -8.83
CA VAL A 164 -2.21 5.16 -8.63
C VAL A 164 -1.04 5.34 -7.68
N GLY A 165 -0.04 6.09 -8.13
CA GLY A 165 1.11 6.49 -7.32
C GLY A 165 0.99 7.95 -6.91
N LYS A 166 1.16 8.25 -5.62
CA LYS A 166 1.19 9.64 -5.12
C LYS A 166 2.44 9.93 -4.31
N GLY A 167 2.99 11.12 -4.51
CA GLY A 167 3.98 11.69 -3.59
C GLY A 167 3.41 11.89 -2.17
N GLY A 168 4.22 11.64 -1.14
CA GLY A 168 3.75 11.72 0.25
C GLY A 168 3.33 13.13 0.71
N LEU A 169 3.60 14.19 -0.05
CA LEU A 169 3.48 15.59 0.39
C LEU A 169 2.39 16.40 -0.33
N THR A 170 1.59 15.78 -1.20
CA THR A 170 0.64 16.49 -2.08
C THR A 170 -0.81 16.11 -1.88
N GLY A 171 -1.70 17.00 -2.34
CA GLY A 171 -3.15 16.79 -2.44
C GLY A 171 -3.94 17.27 -1.23
N PRO A 172 -5.25 17.53 -1.40
CA PRO A 172 -6.17 17.87 -0.32
C PRO A 172 -6.43 16.67 0.60
N GLU A 173 -7.20 16.89 1.65
CA GLU A 173 -7.49 15.90 2.70
C GLU A 173 -8.33 14.71 2.19
N ASP A 174 -9.24 14.99 1.26
CA ASP A 174 -10.17 14.05 0.63
C ASP A 174 -9.61 13.35 -0.62
N ILE A 175 -8.35 13.61 -0.97
CA ILE A 175 -7.75 13.12 -2.23
C ILE A 175 -7.82 11.61 -2.39
N ILE A 176 -7.76 10.83 -1.30
CA ILE A 176 -7.79 9.37 -1.37
C ILE A 176 -9.16 8.90 -1.88
N SER A 177 -10.26 9.56 -1.50
CA SER A 177 -11.59 9.26 -2.00
C SER A 177 -11.68 9.52 -3.50
N ILE A 178 -11.13 10.65 -3.97
CA ILE A 178 -11.07 11.01 -5.40
C ILE A 178 -10.26 9.96 -6.18
N ILE A 179 -9.12 9.52 -5.65
CA ILE A 179 -8.28 8.46 -6.25
C ILE A 179 -9.05 7.14 -6.36
N VAL A 180 -9.75 6.74 -5.29
CA VAL A 180 -10.57 5.53 -5.28
C VAL A 180 -11.63 5.58 -6.37
N ASP A 181 -12.36 6.69 -6.49
CA ASP A 181 -13.39 6.86 -7.53
C ASP A 181 -12.79 6.80 -8.94
N ARG A 182 -11.63 7.40 -9.16
CA ARG A 182 -10.93 7.33 -10.46
C ARG A 182 -10.49 5.91 -10.80
N ILE A 183 -10.00 5.14 -9.82
CA ILE A 183 -9.67 3.72 -10.01
C ILE A 183 -10.91 2.92 -10.42
N TYR A 184 -12.06 3.16 -9.77
CA TYR A 184 -13.30 2.47 -10.13
C TYR A 184 -13.77 2.81 -11.54
N GLN A 185 -13.68 4.07 -11.96
CA GLN A 185 -14.03 4.50 -13.32
C GLN A 185 -13.15 3.84 -14.39
N GLU A 186 -11.84 3.74 -14.12
CA GLU A 186 -10.90 3.18 -15.08
C GLU A 186 -10.97 1.65 -15.15
N ALA A 187 -11.25 0.97 -14.03
CA ALA A 187 -11.39 -0.48 -13.99
C ALA A 187 -12.67 -1.02 -14.66
N GLN A 188 -13.57 -0.14 -15.11
CA GLN A 188 -14.81 -0.48 -15.81
C GLN A 188 -14.71 -0.32 -17.34
N GLN A 189 -13.63 0.24 -17.86
CA GLN A 189 -13.35 0.43 -19.28
C GLN A 189 -12.65 -0.79 -19.88
#